data_AF-A0A7T1T2H6-F1
#
_entry.id   AF-A0A7T1T2H6-F1
#
_cell.length_a   1.000
_cell.length_b   1.000
_cell.length_c   1.000
_cell.angle_alpha   90.00
_cell.angle_beta   90.00
_cell.angle_gamma   90.00
#
_symmetry.space_group_name_H-M   'P 1'
#
loop_
_entity.id
_entity.type
_entity.pdbx_description
1 polymer ?
#
loop_
_entity_poly.entity_id
_entity_poly.type
_entity_poly.pdbx_seq_one_letter_code
_entity_poly.pdbx_strand_id
1 'polypeptide(L)'
;MPKRATTNAVLGLAILSLLTITSCSPSSPNTGEDKATSPTPDSSARSRHDAAPAAPLSSGQLEKRLLDAGDLGEGYTLKPERPVGHDDMTVVGCPALQKLGGDAAAGGTLAFPHRAKVTFTYAGGTDAEVTEELYSDTEAKLSQGTRRIFEAMGSCPSYQVTDGSTPIEVTTQTTPMARNGEERWGQLLTFTGAGHSTIIKQTAVRTGSTLVVVSGSPGLVDTHLNKALRKVVARG
;
A
#
# COMPACT_ATOMS: atom_id res chain seq x y z
N MET A 1 11.95 43.78 -22.86
CA MET A 1 11.89 42.88 -24.03
C MET A 1 13.27 42.28 -24.28
N PRO A 2 13.40 40.95 -24.13
CA PRO A 2 14.20 40.19 -25.08
C PRO A 2 13.35 39.06 -25.70
N LYS A 3 13.24 39.08 -27.04
CA LYS A 3 12.75 37.94 -27.83
C LYS A 3 13.86 36.91 -27.91
N ARG A 4 13.62 35.67 -27.49
CA ARG A 4 14.42 34.52 -27.90
C ARG A 4 13.49 33.45 -28.43
N ALA A 5 13.85 32.99 -29.63
CA ALA A 5 13.09 32.09 -30.47
C ALA A 5 12.94 30.71 -29.80
N THR A 6 11.74 30.17 -29.85
CA THR A 6 11.48 28.75 -29.56
C THR A 6 11.29 28.06 -30.90
N THR A 7 12.28 27.26 -31.27
CA THR A 7 12.29 26.43 -32.46
C THR A 7 11.20 25.36 -32.34
N ASN A 8 10.23 25.39 -33.25
CA ASN A 8 9.32 24.27 -33.48
C ASN A 8 10.10 23.13 -34.14
N ALA A 9 10.16 21.97 -33.49
CA ALA A 9 10.52 20.72 -34.13
C ALA A 9 9.29 19.82 -34.14
N VAL A 10 8.67 19.72 -35.32
CA VAL A 10 7.72 18.66 -35.70
C VAL A 10 8.52 17.61 -36.47
N LEU A 11 8.18 16.34 -36.26
CA LEU A 11 8.44 15.09 -37.02
C LEU A 11 9.05 14.00 -36.12
N GLY A 12 8.58 12.76 -36.13
CA GLY A 12 7.69 12.15 -37.10
C GLY A 12 7.18 10.77 -36.66
N LEU A 13 6.09 10.38 -37.34
CA LEU A 13 5.57 9.03 -37.41
C LEU A 13 6.63 8.08 -38.00
N ALA A 14 6.79 6.91 -37.39
CA ALA A 14 7.25 5.71 -38.06
C ALA A 14 6.36 4.53 -37.64
N ILE A 15 5.48 4.12 -38.55
CA ILE A 15 4.79 2.84 -38.54
C ILE A 15 5.63 1.89 -39.39
N LEU A 16 5.96 0.70 -38.89
CA LEU A 16 6.20 -0.46 -39.74
C LEU A 16 5.90 -1.76 -38.97
N SER A 17 4.93 -2.49 -39.52
CA SER A 17 4.44 -3.81 -39.12
C SER A 17 5.46 -4.92 -39.45
N LEU A 18 5.32 -6.11 -38.85
CA LEU A 18 5.23 -7.41 -39.54
C LEU A 18 5.08 -8.58 -38.54
N LEU A 19 4.16 -9.49 -38.86
CA LEU A 19 3.89 -10.77 -38.18
C LEU A 19 4.97 -11.82 -38.53
N THR A 20 5.22 -12.77 -37.62
CA THR A 20 5.44 -14.19 -37.97
C THR A 20 5.00 -15.15 -36.86
N ILE A 21 4.41 -16.25 -37.30
CA ILE A 21 3.81 -17.42 -36.64
C ILE A 21 4.86 -18.50 -36.29
N THR A 22 4.63 -19.27 -35.22
CA THR A 22 5.06 -20.69 -35.07
C THR A 22 4.23 -21.32 -33.93
N SER A 23 3.31 -22.27 -34.15
CA SER A 23 3.42 -23.71 -34.49
C SER A 23 3.23 -24.62 -33.26
N CYS A 24 2.45 -25.69 -33.47
CA CYS A 24 1.81 -26.61 -32.52
C CYS A 24 2.72 -27.52 -31.65
N SER A 25 2.07 -27.94 -30.55
CA SER A 25 2.10 -29.18 -29.74
C SER A 25 2.96 -30.39 -30.16
N PRO A 26 3.23 -31.26 -29.18
CA PRO A 26 2.63 -32.60 -29.27
C PRO A 26 1.94 -33.07 -27.98
N SER A 27 0.79 -33.71 -28.18
CA SER A 27 0.15 -34.64 -27.25
C SER A 27 0.84 -36.01 -27.33
N SER A 28 0.92 -36.74 -26.22
CA SER A 28 0.83 -38.22 -26.27
C SER A 28 0.29 -38.79 -24.97
N PRO A 29 -0.42 -39.94 -25.06
CA PRO A 29 -1.23 -40.52 -24.00
C PRO A 29 -0.42 -41.52 -23.17
N ASN A 30 -0.85 -41.80 -21.95
CA ASN A 30 -0.67 -43.12 -21.36
C ASN A 30 -1.92 -43.49 -20.56
N THR A 31 -2.67 -44.42 -21.15
CA THR A 31 -3.67 -45.26 -20.52
C THR A 31 -2.95 -46.25 -19.60
N GLY A 32 -3.44 -46.38 -18.37
CA GLY A 32 -3.03 -47.40 -17.42
C GLY A 32 -4.13 -47.55 -16.38
N GLU A 33 -5.04 -48.48 -16.64
CA GLU A 33 -6.05 -48.99 -15.71
C GLU A 33 -5.44 -49.57 -14.43
N ASP A 34 -6.24 -49.50 -13.38
CA ASP A 34 -6.34 -50.39 -12.23
C ASP A 34 -5.13 -50.61 -11.31
N LYS A 35 -5.19 -50.01 -10.12
CA LYS A 35 -5.31 -50.81 -8.89
C LYS A 35 -5.78 -49.98 -7.70
N ALA A 36 -6.94 -50.35 -7.16
CA ALA A 36 -7.35 -50.02 -5.81
C ALA A 36 -6.30 -50.52 -4.80
N THR A 37 -5.82 -49.64 -3.93
CA THR A 37 -5.27 -50.02 -2.62
C THR A 37 -5.43 -48.81 -1.71
N SER A 38 -6.41 -48.88 -0.81
CA SER A 38 -6.43 -48.02 0.38
C SER A 38 -5.28 -48.42 1.30
N PRO A 39 -4.55 -47.44 1.85
CA PRO A 39 -4.06 -47.56 3.21
C PRO A 39 -4.67 -46.45 4.08
N THR A 40 -5.11 -46.91 5.25
CA THR A 40 -5.30 -46.23 6.55
C THR A 40 -4.90 -44.75 6.69
N PRO A 41 -5.65 -43.97 7.50
CA PRO A 41 -5.38 -42.55 7.73
C PRO A 41 -4.07 -42.40 8.51
N ASP A 42 -2.99 -42.17 7.78
CA ASP A 42 -1.73 -41.79 8.40
C ASP A 42 -1.91 -40.38 8.96
N SER A 43 -1.74 -40.29 10.27
CA SER A 43 -1.87 -39.07 11.05
C SER A 43 -0.75 -38.12 10.66
N SER A 44 -0.92 -37.45 9.53
CA SER A 44 -0.22 -36.22 9.21
C SER A 44 -0.84 -35.12 10.06
N ALA A 45 -0.52 -35.18 11.35
CA ALA A 45 -0.28 -33.99 12.14
C ALA A 45 0.67 -33.13 11.29
N ARG A 46 0.08 -32.26 10.46
CA ARG A 46 0.79 -31.24 9.71
C ARG A 46 1.61 -30.53 10.76
N SER A 47 2.90 -30.83 10.74
CA SER A 47 3.90 -30.09 11.44
C SER A 47 3.60 -28.64 11.13
N ARG A 48 3.07 -27.92 12.12
CA ARG A 48 3.38 -26.51 12.27
C ARG A 48 4.87 -26.50 12.49
N HIS A 49 5.62 -26.64 11.39
CA HIS A 49 6.96 -26.13 11.35
C HIS A 49 6.78 -24.67 11.72
N ASP A 50 7.35 -24.31 12.87
CA ASP A 50 7.84 -22.98 13.14
C ASP A 50 8.66 -22.56 11.91
N ALA A 51 7.95 -22.07 10.89
CA ALA A 51 8.56 -21.44 9.75
C ALA A 51 9.33 -20.27 10.35
N ALA A 52 10.65 -20.30 10.21
CA ALA A 52 11.49 -19.21 10.67
C ALA A 52 10.87 -17.89 10.21
N PRO A 53 10.80 -16.87 11.08
CA PRO A 53 10.22 -15.58 10.72
C PRO A 53 10.83 -15.12 9.40
N ALA A 54 9.97 -14.79 8.42
CA ALA A 54 10.44 -14.35 7.12
C ALA A 54 11.36 -13.14 7.31
N ALA A 55 12.56 -13.19 6.75
CA ALA A 55 13.48 -12.08 6.82
C ALA A 55 12.82 -10.81 6.24
N PRO A 56 13.08 -9.61 6.81
CA PRO A 56 12.62 -8.36 6.23
C PRO A 56 13.10 -8.19 4.79
N LEU A 57 12.24 -7.60 3.96
CA LEU A 57 12.52 -7.29 2.57
C LEU A 57 13.19 -5.92 2.45
N SER A 58 14.13 -5.78 1.53
CA SER A 58 14.67 -4.48 1.13
C SER A 58 13.64 -3.63 0.38
N SER A 59 13.83 -2.31 0.33
CA SER A 59 12.95 -1.39 -0.43
C SER A 59 12.80 -1.80 -1.90
N GLY A 60 13.88 -2.19 -2.58
CA GLY A 60 13.81 -2.66 -3.97
C GLY A 60 13.09 -4.00 -4.16
N GLN A 61 13.00 -4.84 -3.12
CA GLN A 61 12.14 -6.02 -3.14
C GLN A 61 10.67 -5.66 -2.89
N LEU A 62 10.40 -4.64 -2.05
CA LEU A 62 9.06 -4.11 -1.83
C LEU A 62 8.50 -3.42 -3.08
N GLU A 63 9.32 -2.68 -3.82
CA GLU A 63 8.89 -2.03 -5.08
C GLU A 63 8.31 -3.03 -6.09
N LYS A 64 8.88 -4.23 -6.18
CA LYS A 64 8.38 -5.30 -7.06
C LYS A 64 7.03 -5.88 -6.61
N ARG A 65 6.62 -5.59 -5.38
CA ARG A 65 5.36 -6.07 -4.77
C ARG A 65 4.27 -5.00 -4.74
N LEU A 66 4.59 -3.75 -5.07
CA LEU A 66 3.60 -2.69 -5.21
C LEU A 66 2.63 -3.01 -6.35
N LEU A 67 1.37 -2.62 -6.18
CA LEU A 67 0.38 -2.58 -7.23
C LEU A 67 0.89 -1.77 -8.42
N ASP A 68 0.56 -2.25 -9.61
CA ASP A 68 0.71 -1.52 -10.85
C ASP A 68 -0.67 -1.22 -11.47
N ALA A 69 -0.70 -0.42 -12.54
CA ALA A 69 -1.95 -0.06 -13.19
C ALA A 69 -2.72 -1.29 -13.71
N GLY A 70 -2.03 -2.38 -14.07
CA GLY A 70 -2.63 -3.63 -14.51
C GLY A 70 -3.39 -4.34 -13.40
N ASP A 71 -2.95 -4.23 -12.15
CA ASP A 71 -3.69 -4.78 -11.00
C ASP A 71 -4.99 -4.03 -10.72
N LEU A 72 -4.99 -2.71 -10.92
CA LEU A 72 -6.12 -1.85 -10.58
C LEU A 72 -7.25 -1.93 -11.60
N GLY A 73 -6.91 -2.12 -12.89
CA GLY A 73 -7.82 -2.14 -14.02
C GLY A 73 -7.84 -0.82 -14.78
N GLU A 74 -8.86 -0.62 -15.62
CA GLU A 74 -8.98 0.60 -16.43
C GLU A 74 -9.26 1.85 -15.58
N GLY A 75 -8.85 3.02 -16.09
CA GLY A 75 -9.13 4.32 -15.47
C GLY A 75 -8.15 4.75 -14.38
N TYR A 76 -7.09 3.98 -14.13
CA TYR A 76 -6.01 4.35 -13.21
C TYR A 76 -4.78 4.85 -13.94
N THR A 77 -4.23 5.95 -13.46
CA THR A 77 -2.95 6.49 -13.94
C THR A 77 -1.99 6.63 -12.77
N LEU A 78 -0.74 6.20 -12.98
CA LEU A 78 0.32 6.37 -12.00
C LEU A 78 0.54 7.86 -11.75
N LYS A 79 0.48 8.28 -10.49
CA LYS A 79 0.80 9.64 -10.05
C LYS A 79 2.29 9.68 -9.69
N PRO A 80 3.11 10.46 -10.41
CA PRO A 80 4.53 10.59 -10.08
C PRO A 80 4.71 11.10 -8.65
N GLU A 81 5.58 10.44 -7.88
CA GLU A 81 5.94 10.92 -6.55
C GLU A 81 6.72 12.23 -6.67
N ARG A 82 6.23 13.26 -5.99
CA ARG A 82 6.96 14.53 -5.83
C ARG A 82 7.65 14.50 -4.48
N PRO A 83 8.94 14.88 -4.38
CA PRO A 83 9.56 15.12 -3.08
C PRO A 83 8.73 16.17 -2.36
N VAL A 84 8.16 15.80 -1.21
CA VAL A 84 7.45 16.74 -0.34
C VAL A 84 8.38 16.99 0.85
N GLY A 85 8.82 18.23 1.01
CA GLY A 85 9.49 18.66 2.24
C GLY A 85 8.44 18.79 3.32
N HIS A 86 8.56 18.00 4.40
CA HIS A 86 7.60 17.99 5.51
C HIS A 86 8.21 18.57 6.78
N ASP A 87 9.17 19.49 6.65
CA ASP A 87 9.93 20.02 7.78
C ASP A 87 9.08 20.93 8.69
N ASP A 88 7.90 21.39 8.20
CA ASP A 88 7.02 22.34 8.88
C ASP A 88 5.66 21.72 9.31
N MET A 89 5.57 20.39 9.45
CA MET A 89 4.33 19.77 9.93
C MET A 89 4.22 19.81 11.45
N THR A 90 3.23 20.55 11.97
CA THR A 90 2.91 20.53 13.41
C THR A 90 1.50 20.02 13.68
N VAL A 91 1.37 19.21 14.74
CA VAL A 91 0.09 18.70 15.23
C VAL A 91 -0.33 19.49 16.46
N VAL A 92 -1.58 19.95 16.48
CA VAL A 92 -2.16 20.69 17.61
C VAL A 92 -3.43 19.98 18.07
N GLY A 93 -3.66 19.91 19.37
CA GLY A 93 -4.87 19.31 19.95
C GLY A 93 -4.83 17.79 20.11
N CYS A 94 -3.71 17.12 19.79
CA CYS A 94 -3.51 15.71 20.09
C CYS A 94 -2.15 15.41 20.73
N PRO A 95 -2.07 15.34 22.08
CA PRO A 95 -0.81 15.06 22.79
C PRO A 95 -0.17 13.73 22.40
N ALA A 96 -0.97 12.70 22.09
CA ALA A 96 -0.45 11.40 21.67
C ALA A 96 0.31 11.48 20.34
N LEU A 97 -0.24 12.22 19.36
CA LEU A 97 0.39 12.45 18.07
C LEU A 97 1.58 13.41 18.15
N GLN A 98 1.50 14.46 18.97
CA GLN A 98 2.63 15.35 19.23
C GLN A 98 3.82 14.59 19.81
N LYS A 99 3.58 13.71 20.79
CA LYS A 99 4.61 12.82 21.35
C LYS A 99 5.16 11.86 20.30
N LEU A 100 4.30 11.32 19.44
CA LEU A 100 4.70 10.40 18.37
C LEU A 100 5.64 11.09 17.36
N GLY A 101 5.32 12.32 16.94
CA GLY A 101 6.18 13.12 16.07
C GLY A 101 7.50 13.52 16.73
N GLY A 102 7.45 13.93 18.01
CA GLY A 102 8.65 14.26 18.78
C GLY A 102 9.61 13.07 18.95
N ASP A 103 9.07 11.89 19.25
CA ASP A 103 9.87 10.65 19.34
C ASP A 103 10.49 10.29 17.98
N ALA A 104 9.75 10.42 16.87
CA ALA A 104 10.29 10.15 15.54
C ALA A 104 11.42 11.12 15.17
N ALA A 105 11.24 12.42 15.44
CA ALA A 105 12.26 13.45 15.22
C ALA A 105 13.50 13.24 16.11
N ALA A 106 13.33 12.67 17.31
CA ALA A 106 14.43 12.28 18.19
C ALA A 106 15.12 10.95 17.78
N GLY A 107 14.81 10.39 16.61
CA GLY A 107 15.38 9.13 16.11
C GLY A 107 14.71 7.87 16.68
N GLY A 108 13.52 8.00 17.25
CA GLY A 108 12.73 6.90 17.81
C GLY A 108 12.19 5.92 16.75
N THR A 109 11.79 4.75 17.24
CA THR A 109 11.49 3.48 16.56
C THR A 109 10.30 3.45 15.58
N LEU A 110 9.85 4.60 15.06
CA LEU A 110 8.76 4.68 14.08
C LEU A 110 9.26 4.70 12.63
N ALA A 111 10.57 4.87 12.42
CA ALA A 111 11.17 4.75 11.10
C ALA A 111 11.29 3.27 10.70
N PHE A 112 10.36 2.79 9.88
CA PHE A 112 10.51 1.52 9.17
C PHE A 112 11.50 1.73 8.01
N PRO A 113 12.71 1.14 8.06
CA PRO A 113 13.81 1.52 7.16
C PRO A 113 13.60 1.04 5.72
N HIS A 114 12.80 0.00 5.52
CA HIS A 114 12.45 -0.50 4.19
C HIS A 114 11.02 -0.08 3.86
N ARG A 115 10.89 0.70 2.79
CA ARG A 115 9.62 1.26 2.32
C ARG A 115 9.58 1.25 0.81
N ALA A 116 8.40 1.02 0.26
CA ALA A 116 8.07 1.34 -1.12
C ALA A 116 6.67 1.98 -1.16
N LYS A 117 6.41 2.88 -2.11
CA LYS A 117 5.13 3.58 -2.25
C LYS A 117 4.73 3.70 -3.72
N VAL A 118 3.44 3.62 -3.98
CA VAL A 118 2.83 3.99 -5.26
C VAL A 118 1.51 4.74 -5.02
N THR A 119 1.22 5.71 -5.87
CA THR A 119 -0.06 6.44 -5.85
C THR A 119 -0.66 6.44 -7.25
N PHE A 120 -1.98 6.27 -7.32
CA PHE A 120 -2.74 6.31 -8.56
C PHE A 120 -3.89 7.30 -8.44
N THR A 121 -4.11 8.06 -9.50
CA THR A 121 -5.35 8.82 -9.71
C THR A 121 -6.36 7.97 -10.47
N TYR A 122 -7.64 8.09 -10.11
CA TYR A 122 -8.75 7.38 -10.74
C TYR A 122 -9.65 8.35 -11.49
N ALA A 123 -9.85 8.11 -12.80
CA ALA A 123 -10.63 9.00 -13.66
C ALA A 123 -12.15 9.01 -13.35
N GLY A 124 -12.65 8.00 -12.64
CA GLY A 124 -14.09 7.89 -12.33
C GLY A 124 -14.56 8.74 -11.14
N GLY A 125 -13.70 9.56 -10.54
CA GLY A 125 -14.09 10.48 -9.47
C GLY A 125 -13.22 11.73 -9.43
N THR A 126 -13.78 12.85 -8.97
CA THR A 126 -13.04 14.10 -8.78
C THR A 126 -11.98 13.90 -7.70
N ASP A 127 -10.71 14.09 -8.05
CA ASP A 127 -9.55 13.94 -7.15
C ASP A 127 -9.51 12.60 -6.40
N ALA A 128 -10.08 11.55 -7.00
CA ALA A 128 -10.11 10.22 -6.40
C ALA A 128 -8.74 9.55 -6.55
N GLU A 129 -8.12 9.24 -5.42
CA GLU A 129 -6.78 8.65 -5.37
C GLU A 129 -6.78 7.37 -4.52
N VAL A 130 -5.87 6.47 -4.87
CA VAL A 130 -5.48 5.34 -4.04
C VAL A 130 -3.96 5.30 -3.95
N THR A 131 -3.46 5.18 -2.73
CA THR A 131 -2.04 5.02 -2.42
C THR A 131 -1.84 3.68 -1.73
N GLU A 132 -0.81 2.97 -2.15
CA GLU A 132 -0.29 1.82 -1.43
C GLU A 132 1.12 2.14 -0.94
N GLU A 133 1.36 1.81 0.32
CA GLU A 133 2.67 1.85 0.93
C GLU A 133 2.98 0.50 1.55
N LEU A 134 4.18 -0.01 1.26
CA LEU A 134 4.70 -1.23 1.82
C LEU A 134 5.85 -0.90 2.75
N TYR A 135 5.85 -1.51 3.92
CA TYR A 135 6.94 -1.42 4.88
C TYR A 135 7.43 -2.81 5.24
N SER A 136 8.72 -2.95 5.53
CA SER A 136 9.27 -4.21 6.04
C SER A 136 10.24 -4.01 7.19
N ASP A 137 10.04 -4.82 8.24
CA ASP A 137 10.90 -4.95 9.43
C ASP A 137 10.52 -6.26 10.13
N THR A 138 11.02 -6.49 11.34
CA THR A 138 10.57 -7.58 12.20
C THR A 138 9.08 -7.44 12.51
N GLU A 139 8.38 -8.57 12.64
CA GLU A 139 6.94 -8.57 12.92
C GLU A 139 6.61 -7.75 14.17
N ALA A 140 7.40 -7.91 15.23
CA ALA A 140 7.23 -7.20 16.49
C ALA A 140 7.31 -5.68 16.32
N LYS A 141 8.28 -5.17 15.55
CA LYS A 141 8.41 -3.73 15.30
C LYS A 141 7.27 -3.20 14.45
N LEU A 142 6.87 -3.91 13.40
CA LEU A 142 5.73 -3.51 12.56
C LEU A 142 4.45 -3.46 13.39
N SER A 143 4.17 -4.48 14.20
CA SER A 143 2.99 -4.53 15.07
C SER A 143 2.98 -3.42 16.11
N GLN A 144 4.11 -3.24 16.83
CA GLN A 144 4.21 -2.24 17.88
C GLN A 144 4.13 -0.82 17.32
N GLY A 145 4.88 -0.53 16.25
CA GLY A 145 4.89 0.78 15.60
C GLY A 145 3.52 1.13 15.03
N THR A 146 2.90 0.21 14.28
CA THR A 146 1.58 0.44 13.68
C THR A 146 0.51 0.63 14.73
N ARG A 147 0.47 -0.22 15.76
CA ARG A 147 -0.48 -0.08 16.87
C ARG A 147 -0.33 1.27 17.55
N ARG A 148 0.90 1.68 17.86
CA ARG A 148 1.19 2.98 18.47
C ARG A 148 0.69 4.15 17.62
N ILE A 149 0.85 4.09 16.29
CA ILE A 149 0.35 5.12 15.37
C ILE A 149 -1.19 5.18 15.38
N PHE A 150 -1.85 4.05 15.13
CA PHE A 150 -3.32 4.01 15.05
C PHE A 150 -3.99 4.32 16.40
N GLU A 151 -3.41 3.89 17.53
CA GLU A 151 -3.90 4.27 18.86
C GLU A 151 -3.72 5.76 19.13
N ALA A 152 -2.59 6.36 18.72
CA ALA A 152 -2.40 7.80 18.86
C ALA A 152 -3.42 8.59 18.02
N MET A 153 -3.64 8.19 16.76
CA MET A 153 -4.62 8.82 15.88
C MET A 153 -6.06 8.65 16.40
N GLY A 154 -6.39 7.48 16.94
CA GLY A 154 -7.72 7.20 17.51
C GLY A 154 -7.94 7.77 18.91
N SER A 155 -6.88 8.16 19.63
CA SER A 155 -6.99 8.76 20.98
C SER A 155 -7.52 10.18 20.98
N CYS A 156 -7.47 10.85 19.83
CA CYS A 156 -7.93 12.23 19.64
C CYS A 156 -8.92 12.24 18.47
N PRO A 157 -10.24 12.34 18.71
CA PRO A 157 -11.23 12.27 17.63
C PRO A 157 -11.16 13.48 16.69
N SER A 158 -10.63 14.62 17.12
CA SER A 158 -10.32 15.78 16.28
C SER A 158 -9.00 16.42 16.71
N TYR A 159 -8.21 16.86 15.73
CA TYR A 159 -6.95 17.60 15.91
C TYR A 159 -6.65 18.46 14.69
N GLN A 160 -5.67 19.34 14.78
CA GLN A 160 -5.22 20.14 13.64
C GLN A 160 -3.83 19.69 13.20
N VAL A 161 -3.62 19.64 11.90
CA VAL A 161 -2.31 19.55 11.27
C VAL A 161 -2.08 20.85 10.52
N THR A 162 -0.88 21.40 10.64
CA THR A 162 -0.45 22.58 9.88
C THR A 162 0.60 22.16 8.87
N ASP A 163 0.44 22.62 7.64
CA ASP A 163 1.46 22.61 6.61
C ASP A 163 1.75 24.08 6.27
N GLY A 164 2.88 24.59 6.76
CA GLY A 164 3.13 26.04 6.83
C GLY A 164 2.11 26.75 7.73
N SER A 165 1.40 27.74 7.20
CA SER A 165 0.44 28.57 7.96
C SER A 165 -1.02 28.15 7.83
N THR A 166 -1.32 27.11 7.04
CA THR A 166 -2.71 26.70 6.78
C THR A 166 -3.12 25.59 7.75
N PRO A 167 -4.05 25.84 8.69
CA PRO A 167 -4.57 24.79 9.55
C PRO A 167 -5.51 23.89 8.76
N ILE A 168 -5.33 22.58 8.91
CA ILE A 168 -6.22 21.55 8.40
C ILE A 168 -6.78 20.83 9.61
N GLU A 169 -8.09 20.87 9.79
CA GLU A 169 -8.77 20.08 10.81
C GLU A 169 -8.84 18.63 10.34
N VAL A 170 -8.48 17.71 11.22
CA VAL A 170 -8.52 16.27 10.97
C VAL A 170 -9.43 15.63 12.02
N THR A 171 -10.48 14.97 11.55
CA THR A 171 -11.31 14.11 12.40
C THR A 171 -10.96 12.65 12.14
N THR A 172 -10.76 11.85 13.19
CA THR A 172 -10.46 10.42 13.09
C THR A 172 -11.62 9.58 13.58
N GLN A 173 -11.98 8.56 12.80
CA GLN A 173 -12.92 7.51 13.22
C GLN A 173 -12.32 6.13 12.97
N THR A 174 -12.03 5.37 14.03
CA THR A 174 -11.58 3.98 13.91
C THR A 174 -12.67 3.12 13.26
N THR A 175 -12.28 2.27 12.32
CA THR A 175 -13.18 1.33 11.64
C THR A 175 -12.86 -0.11 12.03
N PRO A 176 -13.87 -0.94 12.32
CA PRO A 176 -13.63 -2.36 12.57
C PRO A 176 -13.09 -3.04 11.31
N MET A 177 -12.07 -3.89 11.49
CA MET A 177 -11.52 -4.76 10.43
C MET A 177 -11.58 -6.22 10.88
N ALA A 178 -11.97 -7.12 9.99
CA ALA A 178 -12.10 -8.55 10.29
C ALA A 178 -10.74 -9.16 10.69
N ARG A 179 -10.67 -9.73 11.89
CA ARG A 179 -9.46 -10.31 12.50
C ARG A 179 -9.30 -11.78 12.14
N ASN A 180 -8.77 -12.08 10.96
CA ASN A 180 -8.38 -13.45 10.61
C ASN A 180 -6.84 -13.51 10.44
N GLY A 181 -6.15 -14.13 11.40
CA GLY A 181 -4.73 -14.56 11.34
C GLY A 181 -3.64 -13.48 11.33
N GLU A 182 -3.96 -12.28 10.85
CA GLU A 182 -3.04 -11.16 10.63
C GLU A 182 -3.55 -9.91 11.37
N GLU A 183 -2.64 -9.06 11.85
CA GLU A 183 -3.02 -7.82 12.52
C GLU A 183 -3.46 -6.76 11.50
N ARG A 184 -4.58 -6.08 11.81
CA ARG A 184 -5.23 -5.13 10.92
C ARG A 184 -5.71 -3.91 11.69
N TRP A 185 -5.57 -2.75 11.07
CA TRP A 185 -6.00 -1.45 11.58
C TRP A 185 -6.65 -0.65 10.48
N GLY A 186 -7.74 0.05 10.81
CA GLY A 186 -8.48 0.85 9.85
C GLY A 186 -9.07 2.08 10.51
N GLN A 187 -9.08 3.18 9.77
CA GLN A 187 -9.69 4.43 10.20
C GLN A 187 -10.18 5.25 8.99
N LEU A 188 -11.16 6.10 9.24
CA LEU A 188 -11.57 7.19 8.36
C LEU A 188 -10.99 8.48 8.91
N LEU A 189 -10.44 9.29 8.01
CA LEU A 189 -9.86 10.59 8.28
C LEU A 189 -10.62 11.62 7.44
N THR A 190 -11.22 12.59 8.09
CA THR A 190 -11.85 13.73 7.43
C THR A 190 -10.92 14.92 7.55
N PHE A 191 -10.37 15.38 6.43
CA PHE A 191 -9.54 16.57 6.34
C PHE A 191 -10.40 17.74 5.90
N THR A 192 -10.45 18.79 6.72
CA THR A 192 -11.23 20.01 6.44
C THR A 192 -10.31 21.22 6.44
N GLY A 193 -10.27 21.93 5.32
CA GLY A 193 -9.40 23.10 5.13
C GLY A 193 -9.81 23.88 3.89
N ALA A 194 -9.53 25.19 3.88
CA ALA A 194 -9.80 26.09 2.76
C ALA A 194 -11.24 26.02 2.18
N GLY A 195 -12.24 25.71 3.01
CA GLY A 195 -13.65 25.61 2.59
C GLY A 195 -14.05 24.26 1.97
N HIS A 196 -13.14 23.29 1.94
CA HIS A 196 -13.39 21.95 1.41
C HIS A 196 -13.17 20.87 2.48
N SER A 197 -13.83 19.73 2.31
CA SER A 197 -13.65 18.56 3.17
C SER A 197 -13.42 17.33 2.31
N THR A 198 -12.43 16.51 2.68
CA THR A 198 -12.07 15.26 2.00
C THR A 198 -12.06 14.13 3.01
N ILE A 199 -12.72 13.03 2.68
CA ILE A 199 -12.72 11.81 3.50
C ILE A 199 -11.77 10.81 2.87
N ILE A 200 -10.79 10.36 3.64
CA ILE A 200 -9.83 9.33 3.27
C ILE A 200 -10.02 8.13 4.20
N LYS A 201 -10.06 6.94 3.64
CA LYS A 201 -9.89 5.71 4.40
C LYS A 201 -8.42 5.34 4.42
N GLN A 202 -7.92 4.93 5.57
CA GLN A 202 -6.58 4.36 5.71
C GLN A 202 -6.69 3.01 6.39
N THR A 203 -6.07 2.00 5.78
CA THR A 203 -5.99 0.65 6.32
C THR A 203 -4.54 0.23 6.39
N ALA A 204 -4.20 -0.58 7.38
CA ALA A 204 -2.91 -1.21 7.54
C ALA A 204 -3.11 -2.69 7.89
N VAL A 205 -2.39 -3.59 7.22
CA VAL A 205 -2.46 -5.03 7.44
C VAL A 205 -1.05 -5.61 7.46
N ARG A 206 -0.69 -6.29 8.55
CA ARG A 206 0.60 -6.96 8.67
C ARG A 206 0.51 -8.40 8.20
N THR A 207 1.32 -8.74 7.21
CA THR A 207 1.50 -10.11 6.71
C THR A 207 2.97 -10.52 6.88
N GLY A 208 3.24 -11.33 7.91
CA GLY A 208 4.61 -11.66 8.34
C GLY A 208 5.44 -10.40 8.63
N SER A 209 6.58 -10.28 7.94
CA SER A 209 7.53 -9.17 8.01
C SER A 209 7.21 -7.99 7.07
N THR A 210 6.00 -7.95 6.51
CA THR A 210 5.55 -6.84 5.64
C THR A 210 4.28 -6.21 6.19
N LEU A 211 4.21 -4.88 6.18
CA LEU A 211 3.00 -4.11 6.48
C LEU A 211 2.51 -3.48 5.17
N VAL A 212 1.25 -3.74 4.83
CA VAL A 212 0.56 -3.17 3.68
C VAL A 212 -0.35 -2.06 4.16
N VAL A 213 -0.09 -0.83 3.75
CA VAL A 213 -0.94 0.33 4.04
C VAL A 213 -1.62 0.77 2.76
N VAL A 214 -2.95 0.79 2.74
CA VAL A 214 -3.73 1.30 1.61
C VAL A 214 -4.56 2.47 2.09
N SER A 215 -4.39 3.62 1.45
CA SER A 215 -5.10 4.86 1.75
C SER A 215 -5.70 5.51 0.50
N GLY A 216 -6.79 6.26 0.66
CA GLY A 216 -7.45 6.93 -0.46
C GLY A 216 -8.94 7.10 -0.24
N SER A 217 -9.70 7.33 -1.31
CA SER A 217 -11.16 7.39 -1.23
C SER A 217 -11.71 6.06 -0.68
N PRO A 218 -12.69 6.05 0.25
CA PRO A 218 -13.11 4.82 0.94
C PRO A 218 -13.47 3.64 0.03
N GLY A 219 -14.23 3.89 -1.04
CA GLY A 219 -14.60 2.85 -2.01
C GLY A 219 -13.41 2.27 -2.77
N LEU A 220 -12.39 3.07 -3.06
CA LEU A 220 -11.17 2.60 -3.73
C LEU A 220 -10.32 1.73 -2.82
N VAL A 221 -10.19 2.12 -1.55
CA VAL A 221 -9.46 1.33 -0.55
C VAL A 221 -10.14 -0.04 -0.36
N ASP A 222 -11.46 -0.07 -0.23
CA ASP A 222 -12.21 -1.33 -0.08
C ASP A 222 -12.10 -2.23 -1.31
N THR A 223 -12.07 -1.63 -2.50
CA THR A 223 -11.91 -2.36 -3.76
C THR A 223 -10.53 -3.00 -3.89
N HIS A 224 -9.46 -2.31 -3.49
CA HIS A 224 -8.09 -2.69 -3.83
C HIS A 224 -7.28 -3.32 -2.70
N LEU A 225 -7.71 -3.22 -1.43
CA LEU A 225 -6.98 -3.79 -0.29
C LEU A 225 -6.65 -5.28 -0.48
N ASN A 226 -7.64 -6.08 -0.90
CA ASN A 226 -7.41 -7.51 -1.11
C ASN A 226 -6.47 -7.81 -2.29
N LYS A 227 -6.38 -6.92 -3.29
CA LYS A 227 -5.42 -7.06 -4.39
C LYS A 227 -3.99 -6.79 -3.90
N ALA A 228 -3.80 -5.70 -3.15
CA ALA A 228 -2.52 -5.35 -2.52
C ALA A 228 -2.00 -6.53 -1.67
N LEU A 229 -2.86 -7.08 -0.80
CA LEU A 229 -2.51 -8.22 0.04
C LEU A 229 -2.09 -9.45 -0.76
N ARG A 230 -2.84 -9.79 -1.81
CA ARG A 230 -2.50 -10.94 -2.68
C ARG A 230 -1.17 -10.74 -3.39
N LYS A 231 -0.88 -9.54 -3.89
CA LYS A 231 0.39 -9.25 -4.58
C LYS A 231 1.58 -9.35 -3.64
N VAL A 232 1.43 -8.88 -2.40
CA VAL A 232 2.49 -8.95 -1.39
C VAL A 232 2.82 -10.38 -0.96
N VAL A 233 1.83 -11.27 -0.85
CA VAL A 233 2.07 -12.68 -0.47
C VAL A 233 2.43 -13.58 -1.64
N ALA A 234 2.20 -13.14 -2.89
CA ALA A 234 2.68 -13.84 -4.06
C ALA A 234 4.22 -13.85 -4.03
N ARG A 235 4.81 -15.05 -4.13
CA ARG A 235 6.26 -15.16 -4.28
C ARG A 235 6.62 -14.62 -5.66
N GLY A 236 7.38 -13.52 -5.70
CA GLY A 236 7.97 -12.97 -6.92
C GLY A 236 9.10 -13.83 -7.47
#